data_AF-A0A1Z5K8Y9-F1
#
_entry.id   AF-A0A1Z5K8Y9-F1
#
_cell.length_a   1.000
_cell.length_b   1.000
_cell.length_c   1.000
_cell.angle_alpha   90.00
_cell.angle_beta   90.00
_cell.angle_gamma   90.00
#
_symmetry.space_group_name_H-M   'P 1'
#
loop_
_entity.id
_entity.type
_entity.pdbx_description
1 polymer ?
#
loop_
_entity_poly.entity_id
_entity_poly.type
_entity_poly.pdbx_seq_one_letter_code
_entity_poly.pdbx_strand_id
1 'polypeptide(L)'
;MNKSLACTQAWLQGFRVAARVLQTPRPSTDALNRSKAFLEQALVILTQHQDTWNKPPVTLYPPEFPYDPANYVEEVRVGVPMVSRRLLIRLVTLQSELLAREATQCRFQDPPQWLAGVEYYEQSLERLNFAMHLADSEYARLVQENENAQSVMSEDASIVQVANGSLIQQRDKYRRAAETAARKIRTVLEPQWQSRDQIKHRMGDRWFNNPAPKKDHWKMREADETALKELEATIERLDALEIREYRMNERRDHHSSESNHNAQPKRRREASGRRIRMDNCSGCQQLFGHYH
;
A
#
# COMPACT_ATOMS: atom_id res chain seq x y z
N MET A 1 -5.60 -1.36 -39.43
CA MET A 1 -5.60 -1.84 -38.03
C MET A 1 -5.96 -0.68 -37.10
N ASN A 2 -6.94 -0.87 -36.21
CA ASN A 2 -7.39 0.16 -35.28
C ASN A 2 -6.29 0.53 -34.29
N LYS A 3 -5.71 1.73 -34.42
CA LYS A 3 -4.69 2.28 -33.51
C LYS A 3 -5.17 2.27 -32.04
N SER A 4 -6.48 2.41 -31.83
CA SER A 4 -7.12 2.31 -30.51
C SER A 4 -6.92 0.95 -29.84
N LEU A 5 -7.14 -0.17 -30.56
CA LEU A 5 -7.07 -1.52 -29.98
C LEU A 5 -5.64 -1.90 -29.57
N ALA A 6 -4.65 -1.56 -30.40
CA ALA A 6 -3.24 -1.79 -30.11
C ALA A 6 -2.78 -0.99 -28.88
N CYS A 7 -3.27 0.25 -28.73
CA CYS A 7 -3.02 1.06 -27.55
C CYS A 7 -3.62 0.36 -26.30
N THR A 8 -4.90 0.00 -26.32
CA THR A 8 -5.54 -0.67 -25.17
C THR A 8 -4.84 -1.98 -24.77
N GLN A 9 -4.36 -2.78 -25.74
CA GLN A 9 -3.61 -4.00 -25.44
C GLN A 9 -2.24 -3.73 -24.79
N ALA A 10 -1.48 -2.75 -25.29
CA ALA A 10 -0.20 -2.37 -24.69
C ALA A 10 -0.38 -1.93 -23.22
N TRP A 11 -1.46 -1.20 -22.95
CA TRP A 11 -1.82 -0.76 -21.61
C TRP A 11 -2.16 -1.93 -20.69
N LEU A 12 -3.04 -2.83 -21.12
CA LEU A 12 -3.39 -4.01 -20.35
C LEU A 12 -2.16 -4.88 -20.04
N GLN A 13 -1.19 -4.96 -20.96
CA GLN A 13 0.06 -5.66 -20.71
C GLN A 13 0.91 -4.96 -19.66
N GLY A 14 1.11 -3.65 -19.74
CA GLY A 14 1.88 -2.93 -18.72
C GLY A 14 1.21 -2.98 -17.34
N PHE A 15 -0.12 -2.92 -17.25
CA PHE A 15 -0.86 -3.17 -16.01
C PHE A 15 -0.59 -4.56 -15.44
N ARG A 16 -0.61 -5.60 -16.27
CA ARG A 16 -0.30 -6.97 -15.83
C ARG A 16 1.14 -7.09 -15.34
N VAL A 17 2.09 -6.39 -15.96
CA VAL A 17 3.49 -6.35 -15.50
C VAL A 17 3.58 -5.68 -14.13
N ALA A 18 3.00 -4.50 -13.95
CA ALA A 18 2.99 -3.79 -12.66
C ALA A 18 2.31 -4.63 -11.56
N ALA A 19 1.16 -5.24 -11.86
CA ALA A 19 0.46 -6.13 -10.93
C ALA A 19 1.29 -7.37 -10.56
N ARG A 20 2.02 -7.96 -11.51
CA ARG A 20 2.95 -9.07 -11.22
C ARG A 20 4.09 -8.63 -10.32
N VAL A 21 4.66 -7.45 -10.56
CA VAL A 21 5.72 -6.88 -9.71
C VAL A 21 5.22 -6.76 -8.26
N LEU A 22 3.98 -6.30 -8.06
CA LEU A 22 3.35 -6.21 -6.73
C LEU A 22 3.10 -7.57 -6.05
N GLN A 23 2.86 -8.62 -6.84
CA GLN A 23 2.71 -9.99 -6.34
C GLN A 23 4.05 -10.63 -5.93
N THR A 24 5.18 -10.10 -6.39
CA THR A 24 6.48 -10.63 -5.97
C THR A 24 6.77 -10.24 -4.50
N PRO A 25 7.27 -11.18 -3.65
CA PRO A 25 7.56 -10.88 -2.26
C PRO A 25 8.64 -9.80 -2.06
N ARG A 26 9.61 -9.72 -2.99
CA ARG A 26 10.74 -8.78 -2.99
C ARG A 26 11.07 -8.38 -4.44
N PRO A 27 10.33 -7.44 -5.04
CA PRO A 27 10.68 -6.94 -6.37
C PRO A 27 12.02 -6.22 -6.33
N SER A 28 12.79 -6.27 -7.41
CA SER A 28 13.99 -5.43 -7.52
C SER A 28 13.61 -3.96 -7.65
N THR A 29 14.50 -3.07 -7.21
CA THR A 29 14.33 -1.61 -7.35
C THR A 29 14.09 -1.22 -8.81
N ASP A 30 14.82 -1.83 -9.75
CA ASP A 30 14.63 -1.60 -11.19
C ASP A 30 13.25 -2.05 -11.70
N ALA A 31 12.67 -3.11 -11.14
CA ALA A 31 11.33 -3.56 -11.52
C ALA A 31 10.26 -2.61 -10.98
N LEU A 32 10.43 -2.07 -9.77
CA LEU A 32 9.56 -1.04 -9.20
C LEU A 32 9.64 0.25 -10.01
N ASN A 33 10.84 0.77 -10.25
CA ASN A 33 11.06 2.00 -11.01
C ASN A 33 10.44 1.93 -12.41
N ARG A 34 10.61 0.81 -13.13
CA ARG A 34 9.98 0.61 -14.44
C ARG A 34 8.46 0.55 -14.37
N SER A 35 7.92 -0.11 -13.35
CA SER A 35 6.46 -0.17 -13.13
C SER A 35 5.91 1.22 -12.82
N LYS A 36 6.58 1.98 -11.96
CA LYS A 36 6.22 3.37 -11.62
C LYS A 36 6.22 4.27 -12.85
N ALA A 37 7.32 4.29 -13.61
CA ALA A 37 7.43 5.09 -14.83
C ALA A 37 6.31 4.75 -15.83
N PHE A 38 6.01 3.47 -16.01
CA PHE A 38 4.89 3.03 -16.85
C PHE A 38 3.55 3.58 -16.33
N LEU A 39 3.26 3.46 -15.04
CA LEU A 39 2.00 3.92 -14.47
C LEU A 39 1.88 5.45 -14.46
N GLU A 40 2.98 6.18 -14.28
CA GLU A 40 3.00 7.65 -14.39
C GLU A 40 2.68 8.10 -15.82
N GLN A 41 3.32 7.47 -16.81
CA GLN A 41 3.02 7.74 -18.22
C GLN A 41 1.56 7.39 -18.55
N ALA A 42 1.06 6.26 -18.03
CA ALA A 42 -0.33 5.87 -18.14
C ALA A 42 -1.26 6.91 -17.49
N LEU A 43 -0.91 7.45 -16.33
CA LEU A 43 -1.73 8.45 -15.65
C LEU A 43 -1.83 9.72 -16.50
N VAL A 44 -0.71 10.22 -17.00
CA VAL A 44 -0.65 11.43 -17.85
C VAL A 44 -1.52 11.27 -19.09
N ILE A 45 -1.46 10.13 -19.77
CA ILE A 45 -2.26 9.93 -20.98
C ILE A 45 -3.76 9.84 -20.64
N LEU A 46 -4.14 9.15 -19.56
CA LEU A 46 -5.55 9.09 -19.16
C LEU A 46 -6.10 10.45 -18.74
N THR A 47 -5.33 11.25 -18.00
CA THR A 47 -5.77 12.59 -17.58
C THR A 47 -5.86 13.56 -18.75
N GLN A 48 -4.94 13.52 -19.72
CA GLN A 48 -5.04 14.33 -20.95
C GLN A 48 -6.29 14.01 -21.77
N HIS A 49 -6.77 12.77 -21.72
CA HIS A 49 -7.98 12.35 -22.41
C HIS A 49 -9.25 12.49 -21.56
N GLN A 50 -9.14 12.86 -20.28
CA GLN A 50 -10.29 12.99 -19.38
C GLN A 50 -11.33 14.01 -19.88
N ASP A 51 -10.87 15.14 -20.43
CA ASP A 51 -11.77 16.16 -21.01
C ASP A 51 -12.54 15.68 -22.24
N THR A 52 -12.01 14.67 -22.94
CA THR A 52 -12.71 14.06 -24.07
C THR A 52 -13.78 13.05 -23.63
N TRP A 53 -13.73 12.55 -22.40
CA TRP A 53 -14.69 11.60 -21.87
C TRP A 53 -15.98 12.26 -21.39
N ASN A 54 -15.91 13.52 -20.95
CA ASN A 54 -17.07 14.30 -20.51
C ASN A 54 -17.83 14.95 -21.68
N LYS A 55 -17.32 14.87 -22.91
CA LYS A 55 -18.07 15.35 -24.07
C LYS A 55 -19.15 14.32 -24.39
N PRO A 56 -20.42 14.73 -24.56
CA PRO A 56 -21.45 13.82 -25.05
C PRO A 56 -20.96 13.24 -26.39
N PRO A 57 -21.25 11.95 -26.68
CA PRO A 57 -20.89 11.37 -27.96
C PRO A 57 -21.45 12.28 -29.06
N VAL A 58 -20.56 12.76 -29.93
CA VAL A 58 -21.00 13.54 -31.09
C VAL A 58 -21.83 12.60 -31.94
N THR A 59 -23.15 12.79 -31.94
CA THR A 59 -24.05 12.15 -32.88
C THR A 59 -23.70 12.69 -34.26
N LEU A 60 -22.80 11.98 -34.95
CA LEU A 60 -22.52 12.20 -36.36
C LEU A 60 -23.73 11.67 -37.15
N TYR A 61 -24.80 12.45 -37.20
CA TYR A 61 -25.83 12.20 -38.20
C TYR A 61 -25.23 12.51 -39.58
N PRO A 62 -25.16 11.54 -40.50
CA PRO A 62 -24.86 11.85 -41.89
C PRO A 62 -25.99 12.74 -42.43
N PRO A 63 -25.68 13.89 -43.08
CA PRO A 63 -26.69 14.91 -43.36
C PRO A 63 -27.77 14.55 -44.40
N GLU A 64 -27.79 13.37 -45.06
CA GLU A 64 -28.63 13.21 -46.27
C GLU A 64 -29.25 11.81 -46.54
N PHE A 65 -29.53 10.97 -45.53
CA PHE A 65 -30.29 9.73 -45.80
C PHE A 65 -31.76 9.82 -45.35
N PRO A 66 -32.74 9.46 -46.22
CA PRO A 66 -34.15 9.40 -45.86
C PRO A 66 -34.35 8.34 -44.78
N TYR A 67 -34.77 8.80 -43.61
CA TYR A 67 -34.85 8.03 -42.37
C TYR A 67 -36.12 7.17 -42.34
N ASP A 68 -35.99 5.86 -42.12
CA ASP A 68 -37.08 4.97 -41.71
C ASP A 68 -37.05 4.83 -40.17
N PRO A 69 -38.01 5.42 -39.43
CA PRO A 69 -38.03 5.39 -37.97
C PRO A 69 -38.26 3.99 -37.38
N ALA A 70 -38.61 2.99 -38.18
CA ALA A 70 -38.88 1.63 -37.70
C ALA A 70 -37.63 0.73 -37.53
N ASN A 71 -36.49 1.14 -38.10
CA ASN A 71 -35.23 0.37 -38.07
C ASN A 71 -34.17 0.95 -37.12
N TYR A 72 -34.62 1.60 -36.05
CA TYR A 72 -33.74 2.04 -34.97
C TYR A 72 -33.11 0.81 -34.31
N VAL A 73 -31.92 0.44 -34.78
CA VAL A 73 -30.97 -0.35 -34.00
C VAL A 73 -30.72 0.48 -32.75
N GLU A 74 -31.12 -0.03 -31.58
CA GLU A 74 -30.75 0.54 -30.27
C GLU A 74 -29.31 1.01 -30.36
N GLU A 75 -29.12 2.33 -30.34
CA GLU A 75 -27.80 2.91 -30.20
C GLU A 75 -27.18 2.27 -28.96
N VAL A 76 -26.21 1.40 -29.18
CA VAL A 76 -25.36 0.88 -28.12
C VAL A 76 -24.62 2.12 -27.61
N ARG A 77 -25.19 2.77 -26.60
CA ARG A 77 -24.52 3.73 -25.72
C ARG A 77 -23.45 2.93 -24.99
N VAL A 78 -22.37 2.57 -25.69
CA VAL A 78 -21.27 1.83 -25.10
C VAL A 78 -20.73 2.70 -23.98
N GLY A 79 -20.75 2.17 -22.77
CA GLY A 79 -20.31 2.79 -21.52
C GLY A 79 -18.79 3.04 -21.44
N VAL A 80 -18.26 3.78 -22.42
CA VAL A 80 -16.86 4.23 -22.50
C VAL A 80 -16.45 5.14 -21.32
N PRO A 81 -17.30 6.02 -20.76
CA PRO A 81 -16.93 6.87 -19.62
C PRO A 81 -16.65 6.04 -18.37
N MET A 82 -17.52 5.07 -18.07
CA MET A 82 -17.42 4.25 -16.86
C MET A 82 -16.21 3.30 -16.87
N VAL A 83 -15.91 2.68 -18.01
CA VAL A 83 -14.75 1.78 -18.14
C VAL A 83 -13.45 2.56 -17.95
N SER A 84 -13.34 3.75 -18.54
CA SER A 84 -12.14 4.60 -18.46
C SER A 84 -11.90 5.11 -17.04
N ARG A 85 -12.95 5.52 -16.33
CA ARG A 85 -12.86 5.91 -14.90
C ARG A 85 -12.41 4.75 -14.02
N ARG A 86 -13.03 3.58 -14.16
CA ARG A 86 -12.65 2.39 -13.38
C ARG A 86 -11.19 2.01 -13.61
N LEU A 87 -10.70 2.13 -14.85
CA LEU A 87 -9.28 1.95 -15.17
C LEU A 87 -8.40 2.99 -14.48
N LEU A 88 -8.82 4.27 -14.45
CA LEU A 88 -8.11 5.33 -13.74
C LEU A 88 -8.05 5.08 -12.22
N ILE A 89 -9.17 4.71 -11.59
CA ILE A 89 -9.22 4.36 -10.17
C ILE A 89 -8.25 3.20 -9.89
N ARG A 90 -8.32 2.12 -10.69
CA ARG A 90 -7.38 0.98 -10.56
C ARG A 90 -5.93 1.39 -10.72
N LEU A 91 -5.63 2.26 -11.69
CA LEU A 91 -4.28 2.78 -11.93
C LEU A 91 -3.75 3.53 -10.71
N VAL A 92 -4.54 4.44 -10.17
CA VAL A 92 -4.17 5.25 -9.02
C VAL A 92 -4.01 4.38 -7.77
N THR A 93 -4.90 3.41 -7.55
CA THR A 93 -4.74 2.45 -6.43
C THR A 93 -3.49 1.58 -6.59
N LEU A 94 -3.12 1.18 -7.82
CA LEU A 94 -1.88 0.44 -8.06
C LEU A 94 -0.64 1.30 -7.81
N GLN A 95 -0.67 2.60 -8.13
CA GLN A 95 0.40 3.53 -7.78
C GLN A 95 0.54 3.66 -6.26
N SER A 96 -0.57 3.77 -5.54
CA SER A 96 -0.60 3.77 -4.08
C SER A 96 0.07 2.51 -3.51
N GLU A 97 -0.28 1.33 -4.02
CA GLU A 97 0.32 0.07 -3.59
C GLU A 97 1.83 -0.03 -3.88
N LEU A 98 2.28 0.44 -5.04
CA LEU A 98 3.71 0.46 -5.36
C LEU A 98 4.51 1.37 -4.43
N LEU A 99 3.99 2.55 -4.11
CA LEU A 99 4.61 3.47 -3.16
C LEU A 99 4.72 2.83 -1.76
N ALA A 100 3.67 2.16 -1.28
CA ALA A 100 3.71 1.43 -0.01
C ALA A 100 4.75 0.28 -0.01
N ARG A 101 4.97 -0.35 -1.18
CA ARG A 101 6.02 -1.34 -1.36
C ARG A 101 7.41 -0.73 -1.36
N GLU A 102 7.62 0.39 -2.06
CA GLU A 102 8.87 1.18 -2.02
C GLU A 102 9.20 1.58 -0.57
N ALA A 103 8.21 2.10 0.17
CA ALA A 103 8.36 2.42 1.59
C ALA A 103 8.92 1.24 2.40
N THR A 104 8.37 0.04 2.15
CA THR A 104 8.80 -1.18 2.83
C THR A 104 10.22 -1.61 2.46
N GLN A 105 10.74 -1.20 1.30
CA GLN A 105 12.12 -1.48 0.89
C GLN A 105 13.13 -0.57 1.58
N CYS A 106 12.78 0.68 1.89
CA CYS A 106 13.67 1.66 2.50
C CYS A 106 14.29 1.17 3.82
N ARG A 107 13.57 0.36 4.62
CA ARG A 107 14.10 -0.21 5.87
C ARG A 107 15.15 -1.32 5.68
N PHE A 108 15.29 -1.85 4.46
CA PHE A 108 16.26 -2.90 4.13
C PHE A 108 17.49 -2.36 3.41
N GLN A 109 17.57 -1.04 3.18
CA GLN A 109 18.76 -0.39 2.66
C GLN A 109 19.85 -0.33 3.73
N ASP A 110 21.09 -0.08 3.32
CA ASP A 110 22.24 0.08 4.20
C ASP A 110 22.90 1.45 3.97
N PRO A 111 22.70 2.44 4.86
CA PRO A 111 21.90 2.36 6.09
C PRO A 111 20.38 2.33 5.82
N PRO A 112 19.56 1.82 6.77
CA PRO A 112 18.11 1.87 6.67
C PRO A 112 17.61 3.32 6.59
N GLN A 113 16.70 3.60 5.65
CA GLN A 113 16.13 4.94 5.44
C GLN A 113 14.68 4.97 5.95
N TRP A 114 14.48 5.21 7.25
CA TRP A 114 13.16 5.09 7.86
C TRP A 114 12.24 6.24 7.48
N LEU A 115 12.77 7.47 7.49
CA LEU A 115 12.01 8.67 7.13
C LEU A 115 11.59 8.67 5.66
N ALA A 116 12.48 8.27 4.74
CA ALA A 116 12.14 8.13 3.32
C ALA A 116 10.96 7.14 3.13
N GLY A 117 10.92 6.07 3.93
CA GLY A 117 9.80 5.14 3.93
C GLY A 117 8.47 5.80 4.31
N VAL A 118 8.47 6.73 5.25
CA VAL A 118 7.26 7.48 5.64
C VAL A 118 6.77 8.37 4.50
N GLU A 119 7.68 9.07 3.81
CA GLU A 119 7.34 9.95 2.68
C GLU A 119 6.64 9.16 1.55
N TYR A 120 7.05 7.91 1.31
CA TYR A 120 6.36 7.04 0.38
C TYR A 120 4.96 6.63 0.86
N TYR A 121 4.74 6.44 2.16
CA TYR A 121 3.39 6.19 2.69
C TYR A 121 2.50 7.43 2.60
N GLU A 122 3.03 8.63 2.81
CA GLU A 122 2.32 9.90 2.60
C GLU A 122 1.85 10.03 1.14
N GLN A 123 2.77 9.85 0.19
CA GLN A 123 2.43 9.86 -1.24
C GLN A 123 1.43 8.74 -1.59
N SER A 124 1.59 7.56 -1.00
CA SER A 124 0.66 6.45 -1.20
C SER A 124 -0.77 6.80 -0.75
N LEU A 125 -0.90 7.47 0.39
CA LEU A 125 -2.17 7.95 0.93
C LEU A 125 -2.77 9.06 0.06
N GLU A 126 -1.96 9.99 -0.44
CA GLU A 126 -2.41 11.02 -1.40
C GLU A 126 -3.02 10.41 -2.66
N ARG A 127 -2.37 9.38 -3.23
CA ARG A 127 -2.92 8.65 -4.39
C ARG A 127 -4.25 8.00 -4.04
N LEU A 128 -4.35 7.35 -2.89
CA LEU A 128 -5.60 6.73 -2.48
C LEU A 128 -6.72 7.75 -2.24
N ASN A 129 -6.42 8.91 -1.67
CA ASN A 129 -7.34 10.03 -1.52
C ASN A 129 -7.82 10.55 -2.87
N PHE A 130 -6.92 10.65 -3.86
CA PHE A 130 -7.30 11.02 -5.21
C PHE A 130 -8.25 9.98 -5.85
N ALA A 131 -7.98 8.68 -5.68
CA ALA A 131 -8.88 7.62 -6.15
C ALA A 131 -10.27 7.68 -5.50
N MET A 132 -10.34 7.99 -4.19
CA MET A 132 -11.60 8.23 -3.49
C MET A 132 -12.36 9.41 -4.08
N HIS A 133 -11.70 10.55 -4.28
CA HIS A 133 -12.33 11.71 -4.88
C HIS A 133 -12.87 11.45 -6.28
N LEU A 134 -12.17 10.66 -7.10
CA LEU A 134 -12.65 10.24 -8.41
C LEU A 134 -13.92 9.37 -8.33
N ALA A 135 -13.99 8.47 -7.35
CA ALA A 135 -15.17 7.64 -7.12
C ALA A 135 -16.37 8.50 -6.64
N ASP A 136 -16.12 9.42 -5.70
CA ASP A 136 -17.14 10.29 -5.12
C ASP A 136 -17.69 11.32 -6.13
N SER A 137 -16.82 11.91 -6.95
CA SER A 137 -17.23 12.90 -7.96
C SER A 137 -18.20 12.31 -8.97
N GLU A 138 -17.97 11.04 -9.34
CA GLU A 138 -18.86 10.36 -10.26
C GLU A 138 -20.18 9.97 -9.60
N TYR A 139 -20.13 9.55 -8.33
CA TYR A 139 -21.35 9.26 -7.58
C TYR A 139 -22.29 10.48 -7.60
N ALA A 140 -21.75 11.67 -7.30
CA ALA A 140 -22.51 12.90 -7.33
C ALA A 140 -23.16 13.14 -8.72
N ARG A 141 -22.44 12.82 -9.81
CA ARG A 141 -22.96 12.94 -11.19
C ARG A 141 -24.07 11.93 -11.49
N LEU A 142 -23.84 10.63 -11.22
CA LEU A 142 -24.82 9.56 -11.52
C LEU A 142 -26.12 9.70 -10.71
N VAL A 143 -26.03 10.18 -9.47
CA VAL A 143 -27.22 10.48 -8.65
C VAL A 143 -28.04 11.62 -9.26
N GLN A 144 -27.40 12.65 -9.81
CA GLN A 144 -28.11 13.74 -10.50
C GLN A 144 -28.81 13.27 -11.77
N GLU A 145 -28.26 12.28 -12.46
CA GLU A 145 -28.79 11.75 -13.73
C GLU A 145 -29.86 10.65 -13.56
N ASN A 146 -30.21 10.27 -12.32
CA ASN A 146 -31.16 9.18 -12.01
C ASN A 146 -30.83 7.83 -12.67
N GLU A 147 -29.54 7.58 -12.95
CA GLU A 147 -29.09 6.29 -13.50
C GLU A 147 -28.96 5.23 -12.38
N ASN A 148 -28.84 3.96 -12.77
CA ASN A 148 -28.57 2.82 -11.87
C ASN A 148 -27.16 2.92 -11.23
N ALA A 149 -26.95 3.94 -10.40
CA ALA A 149 -25.66 4.31 -9.83
C ALA A 149 -25.12 3.23 -8.87
N GLN A 150 -26.00 2.54 -8.15
CA GLN A 150 -25.61 1.64 -7.06
C GLN A 150 -24.64 0.51 -7.49
N SER A 151 -24.91 -0.17 -8.60
CA SER A 151 -24.09 -1.30 -9.04
C SER A 151 -22.67 -0.84 -9.42
N VAL A 152 -22.60 0.22 -10.22
CA VAL A 152 -21.36 0.78 -10.74
C VAL A 152 -20.46 1.33 -9.63
N MET A 153 -21.07 2.00 -8.65
CA MET A 153 -20.37 2.52 -7.47
C MET A 153 -19.83 1.40 -6.60
N SER A 154 -20.58 0.31 -6.42
CA SER A 154 -20.17 -0.77 -5.53
C SER A 154 -18.81 -1.36 -5.95
N GLU A 155 -18.56 -1.42 -7.26
CA GLU A 155 -17.29 -1.91 -7.81
C GLU A 155 -16.13 -0.94 -7.55
N ASP A 156 -16.33 0.36 -7.81
CA ASP A 156 -15.28 1.36 -7.64
C ASP A 156 -14.94 1.57 -6.16
N ALA A 157 -15.96 1.64 -5.31
CA ALA A 157 -15.81 1.68 -3.86
C ALA A 157 -15.09 0.42 -3.34
N SER A 158 -15.42 -0.76 -3.87
CA SER A 158 -14.75 -2.01 -3.50
C SER A 158 -13.26 -1.98 -3.83
N ILE A 159 -12.87 -1.47 -5.01
CA ILE A 159 -11.45 -1.35 -5.41
C ILE A 159 -10.69 -0.47 -4.41
N VAL A 160 -11.23 0.72 -4.14
CA VAL A 160 -10.63 1.69 -3.21
C VAL A 160 -10.58 1.12 -1.79
N GLN A 161 -11.63 0.45 -1.33
CA GLN A 161 -11.68 -0.16 -0.01
C GLN A 161 -10.62 -1.24 0.18
N VAL A 162 -10.44 -2.12 -0.83
CA VAL A 162 -9.40 -3.16 -0.81
C VAL A 162 -8.01 -2.52 -0.74
N ALA A 163 -7.74 -1.50 -1.56
CA ALA A 163 -6.48 -0.78 -1.55
C ALA A 163 -6.22 -0.08 -0.20
N ASN A 164 -7.25 0.53 0.39
CA ASN A 164 -7.18 1.16 1.71
C ASN A 164 -6.83 0.17 2.81
N GLY A 165 -7.51 -0.98 2.85
CA GLY A 165 -7.22 -2.06 3.81
C GLY A 165 -5.80 -2.59 3.66
N SER A 166 -5.32 -2.75 2.43
CA SER A 166 -3.93 -3.13 2.13
C SER A 166 -2.92 -2.10 2.65
N LEU A 167 -3.18 -0.81 2.43
CA LEU A 167 -2.32 0.29 2.87
C LEU A 167 -2.19 0.33 4.40
N ILE A 168 -3.32 0.23 5.13
CA ILE A 168 -3.35 0.19 6.60
C ILE A 168 -2.47 -0.96 7.11
N GLN A 169 -2.66 -2.18 6.58
CA GLN A 169 -1.90 -3.35 7.00
C GLN A 169 -0.39 -3.19 6.74
N GLN A 170 -0.01 -2.60 5.59
CA GLN A 170 1.39 -2.36 5.25
C GLN A 170 2.02 -1.30 6.17
N ARG A 171 1.34 -0.16 6.37
CA ARG A 171 1.75 0.90 7.31
C ARG A 171 1.97 0.33 8.71
N ASP A 172 1.01 -0.43 9.24
CA ASP A 172 1.08 -0.99 10.60
C ASP A 172 2.22 -2.01 10.75
N LYS A 173 2.52 -2.76 9.68
CA LYS A 173 3.68 -3.67 9.65
C LYS A 173 4.99 -2.89 9.63
N TYR A 174 5.06 -1.78 8.91
CA TYR A 174 6.25 -0.92 8.85
C TYR A 174 6.48 -0.23 10.20
N ARG A 175 5.43 0.35 10.79
CA ARG A 175 5.40 0.94 12.13
C ARG A 175 5.90 -0.03 13.20
N ARG A 176 5.36 -1.25 13.26
CA ARG A 176 5.83 -2.29 14.21
C ARG A 176 7.31 -2.65 14.03
N ALA A 177 7.81 -2.61 12.80
CA ALA A 177 9.22 -2.84 12.54
C ALA A 177 10.09 -1.67 13.04
N ALA A 178 9.65 -0.42 12.85
CA ALA A 178 10.30 0.76 13.41
C ALA A 178 10.31 0.73 14.95
N GLU A 179 9.19 0.39 15.59
CA GLU A 179 9.11 0.22 17.06
C GLU A 179 10.10 -0.85 17.56
N THR A 180 10.20 -1.97 16.84
CA THR A 180 11.13 -3.05 17.19
C THR A 180 12.58 -2.60 17.04
N ALA A 181 12.91 -1.86 15.98
CA ALA A 181 14.23 -1.29 15.78
C ALA A 181 14.58 -0.27 16.87
N ALA A 182 13.64 0.64 17.19
CA ALA A 182 13.80 1.65 18.24
C ALA A 182 14.08 1.01 19.60
N ARG A 183 13.32 -0.05 19.94
CA ARG A 183 13.50 -0.80 21.19
C ARG A 183 14.89 -1.46 21.27
N LYS A 184 15.39 -2.00 20.16
CA LYS A 184 16.74 -2.59 20.12
C LYS A 184 17.81 -1.54 20.39
N ILE A 185 17.75 -0.39 19.72
CA ILE A 185 18.71 0.71 19.92
C ILE A 185 18.61 1.23 21.37
N ARG A 186 17.39 1.41 21.89
CA ARG A 186 17.18 1.85 23.28
C ARG A 186 17.80 0.87 24.29
N THR A 187 17.71 -0.44 24.05
CA THR A 187 18.33 -1.47 24.91
C THR A 187 19.87 -1.34 24.95
N VAL A 188 20.47 -0.85 23.86
CA VAL A 188 21.92 -0.59 23.77
C VAL A 188 22.31 0.75 24.41
N LEU A 189 21.50 1.79 24.22
CA LEU A 189 21.76 3.14 24.72
C LEU A 189 21.52 3.30 26.23
N GLU A 190 20.48 2.68 26.77
CA GLU A 190 20.09 2.80 28.18
C GLU A 190 21.23 2.53 29.17
N PRO A 191 21.98 1.40 29.11
CA PRO A 191 23.11 1.18 30.01
C PRO A 191 24.25 2.18 29.78
N GLN A 192 24.42 2.72 28.56
CA GLN A 192 25.43 3.73 28.28
C GLN A 192 25.07 5.09 28.89
N TRP A 193 23.79 5.48 28.85
CA TRP A 193 23.29 6.69 29.51
C TRP A 193 23.45 6.60 31.02
N GLN A 194 23.03 5.47 31.62
CA GLN A 194 23.20 5.24 33.07
C GLN A 194 24.67 5.29 33.49
N SER A 195 25.56 4.63 32.74
CA SER A 195 27.00 4.66 33.01
C SER A 195 27.58 6.07 32.87
N ARG A 196 27.19 6.82 31.82
CA ARG A 196 27.60 8.21 31.63
C ARG A 196 27.17 9.08 32.81
N ASP A 197 25.93 8.96 33.24
CA ASP A 197 25.37 9.80 34.30
C ASP A 197 26.00 9.47 35.66
N GLN A 198 26.29 8.19 35.93
CA GLN A 198 27.06 7.77 37.11
C GLN A 198 28.49 8.33 37.11
N ILE A 199 29.20 8.27 35.97
CA ILE A 199 30.56 8.80 35.86
C ILE A 199 30.54 10.32 35.97
N LYS A 200 29.60 10.99 35.32
CA LYS A 200 29.40 12.44 35.42
C LYS A 200 29.17 12.86 36.87
N HIS A 201 28.32 12.14 37.60
CA HIS A 201 28.09 12.37 39.02
C HIS A 201 29.36 12.16 39.87
N ARG A 202 30.14 11.10 39.61
CA ARG A 202 31.40 10.82 40.32
C ARG A 202 32.51 11.84 40.03
N MET A 203 32.58 12.36 38.80
CA MET A 203 33.63 13.28 38.38
C MET A 203 33.35 14.74 38.75
N GLY A 204 32.08 15.11 38.97
CA GLY A 204 31.68 16.49 39.25
C GLY A 204 32.19 17.45 38.19
N ASP A 205 32.81 18.56 38.60
CA ASP A 205 33.34 19.59 37.69
C ASP A 205 34.46 19.07 36.77
N ARG A 206 35.16 17.98 37.15
CA ARG A 206 36.20 17.37 36.32
C ARG A 206 35.64 16.67 35.08
N TRP A 207 34.34 16.43 35.01
CA TRP A 207 33.68 15.83 33.84
C TRP A 207 33.93 16.64 32.57
N PHE A 208 33.83 17.97 32.66
CA PHE A 208 33.99 18.88 31.53
C PHE A 208 35.46 19.05 31.12
N ASN A 209 36.40 18.72 32.01
CA ASN A 209 37.85 18.85 31.80
C ASN A 209 38.56 17.49 31.82
N ASN A 210 37.90 16.44 31.32
CA ASN A 210 38.48 15.10 31.32
C ASN A 210 39.72 15.04 30.40
N PRO A 211 40.94 14.79 30.93
CA PRO A 211 42.17 14.81 30.14
C PRO A 211 42.30 13.62 29.16
N ALA A 212 41.48 12.59 29.29
CA ALA A 212 41.54 11.39 28.44
C ALA A 212 40.14 10.91 28.02
N PRO A 213 39.44 11.63 27.11
CA PRO A 213 38.17 11.14 26.57
C PRO A 213 38.41 9.91 25.69
N LYS A 214 37.58 8.87 25.87
CA LYS A 214 37.58 7.72 24.95
C LYS A 214 37.01 8.17 23.59
N LYS A 215 37.85 8.16 22.55
CA LYS A 215 37.57 8.82 21.27
C LYS A 215 36.51 8.16 20.38
N ASP A 216 36.17 6.88 20.58
CA ASP A 216 35.29 6.17 19.64
C ASP A 216 33.89 5.89 20.20
N HIS A 217 33.76 5.74 21.52
CA HIS A 217 32.47 5.44 22.14
C HIS A 217 31.44 6.57 22.01
N TRP A 218 31.88 7.83 21.96
CA TRP A 218 30.95 8.96 21.77
C TRP A 218 30.37 8.98 20.35
N LYS A 219 31.16 8.63 19.33
CA LYS A 219 30.69 8.57 17.93
C LYS A 219 29.67 7.46 17.71
N MET A 220 29.94 6.26 18.24
CA MET A 220 29.01 5.15 18.15
C MET A 220 27.68 5.48 18.84
N ARG A 221 27.75 6.09 20.03
CA ARG A 221 26.55 6.53 20.75
C ARG A 221 25.79 7.61 19.99
N GLU A 222 26.48 8.61 19.44
CA GLU A 222 25.85 9.67 18.67
C GLU A 222 25.11 9.11 17.44
N ALA A 223 25.70 8.12 16.77
CA ALA A 223 25.04 7.42 15.66
C ALA A 223 23.78 6.66 16.12
N ASP A 224 23.86 5.91 17.23
CA ASP A 224 22.73 5.19 17.81
C ASP A 224 21.63 6.17 18.29
N GLU A 225 21.99 7.28 18.94
CA GLU A 225 21.06 8.33 19.39
C GLU A 225 20.36 8.99 18.20
N THR A 226 21.09 9.27 17.13
CA THR A 226 20.53 9.83 15.89
C THR A 226 19.57 8.85 15.24
N ALA A 227 19.94 7.58 15.14
CA ALA A 227 19.09 6.53 14.58
C ALA A 227 17.82 6.31 15.43
N LEU A 228 17.93 6.37 16.77
CA LEU A 228 16.76 6.31 17.66
C LEU A 228 15.82 7.48 17.41
N LYS A 229 16.35 8.71 17.31
CA LYS A 229 15.55 9.90 17.03
C LYS A 229 14.85 9.80 15.67
N GLU A 230 15.52 9.29 14.64
CA GLU A 230 14.91 9.05 13.33
C GLU A 230 13.75 8.06 13.41
N LEU A 231 13.93 6.95 14.14
CA LEU A 231 12.89 5.94 14.34
C LEU A 231 11.70 6.47 15.15
N GLU A 232 11.94 7.27 16.18
CA GLU A 232 10.89 7.89 16.98
C GLU A 232 10.07 8.86 16.12
N ALA A 233 10.74 9.72 15.34
CA ALA A 233 10.07 10.61 14.38
C ALA A 233 9.31 9.83 13.28
N THR A 234 9.85 8.69 12.85
CA THR A 234 9.18 7.79 11.89
C THR A 234 7.88 7.24 12.47
N ILE A 235 7.90 6.75 13.71
CA ILE A 235 6.71 6.22 14.39
C ILE A 235 5.67 7.32 14.56
N GLU A 236 6.07 8.50 15.03
CA GLU A 236 5.18 9.65 15.23
C GLU A 236 4.51 10.06 13.92
N ARG A 237 5.25 10.20 12.83
CA ARG A 237 4.67 10.54 11.52
C ARG A 237 3.72 9.46 11.01
N LEU A 238 4.05 8.18 11.18
CA LEU A 238 3.16 7.08 10.79
C LEU A 238 1.87 7.07 11.61
N ASP A 239 1.93 7.45 12.89
CA ASP A 239 0.77 7.60 13.77
C ASP A 239 -0.09 8.80 13.39
N ALA A 240 0.52 9.87 12.90
CA ALA A 240 -0.18 11.04 12.37
C ALA A 240 -0.86 10.78 11.01
N LEU A 241 -0.53 9.70 10.30
CA LEU A 241 -1.22 9.32 9.07
C LEU A 241 -2.62 8.81 9.38
N GLU A 242 -3.59 9.72 9.33
CA GLU A 242 -5.02 9.44 9.40
C GLU A 242 -5.50 8.70 8.15
N ILE A 243 -5.30 7.38 8.12
CA ILE A 243 -5.91 6.52 7.12
C ILE A 243 -7.32 6.18 7.60
N ARG A 244 -8.33 6.84 7.02
CA ARG A 244 -9.74 6.62 7.36
C ARG A 244 -10.08 5.14 7.16
N GLU A 245 -10.37 4.42 8.24
CA GLU A 245 -10.99 3.10 8.14
C GLU A 245 -12.40 3.27 7.58
N TYR A 246 -12.57 2.99 6.29
CA TYR A 246 -13.90 2.78 5.72
C TYR A 246 -14.42 1.43 6.20
N ARG A 247 -14.94 1.43 7.44
CA ARG A 247 -15.90 0.42 7.86
C ARG A 247 -17.16 0.70 7.08
N MET A 248 -17.28 0.10 5.90
CA MET A 248 -18.59 -0.16 5.32
C MET A 248 -19.36 -0.85 6.43
N ASN A 249 -20.29 -0.11 7.05
CA ASN A 249 -21.16 -0.66 8.07
C ASN A 249 -21.61 -2.00 7.53
N GLU A 250 -21.15 -3.08 8.15
CA GLU A 250 -21.67 -4.40 7.91
C GLU A 250 -23.13 -4.32 8.37
N ARG A 251 -23.99 -3.75 7.51
CA ARG A 251 -25.35 -4.23 7.29
C ARG A 251 -25.19 -5.63 6.70
N ARG A 252 -24.52 -6.53 7.43
CA ARG A 252 -24.93 -7.91 7.46
C ARG A 252 -26.30 -7.81 8.05
N ASP A 253 -27.27 -7.73 7.17
CA ASP A 253 -28.64 -8.01 7.48
C ASP A 253 -28.62 -9.22 8.43
N HIS A 254 -28.98 -8.98 9.70
CA HIS A 254 -29.35 -10.02 10.65
C HIS A 254 -30.68 -10.69 10.21
N HIS A 255 -30.87 -10.88 8.90
CA HIS A 255 -31.99 -11.55 8.25
C HIS A 255 -31.53 -12.87 7.66
N SER A 256 -31.01 -13.76 8.51
CA SER A 256 -31.10 -15.23 8.32
C SER A 256 -30.50 -15.98 9.51
N SER A 257 -31.06 -15.75 10.71
CA SER A 257 -30.81 -16.63 11.87
C SER A 257 -32.08 -17.02 12.63
N GLU A 258 -33.25 -16.86 12.01
CA GLU A 258 -34.48 -17.54 12.43
C GLU A 258 -34.86 -18.58 11.37
N SER A 259 -34.22 -19.75 11.45
CA SER A 259 -34.79 -21.06 11.05
C SER A 259 -33.69 -22.10 10.82
N ASN A 260 -33.23 -22.74 11.90
CA ASN A 260 -33.26 -24.20 11.98
C ASN A 260 -32.79 -24.68 13.36
N HIS A 261 -33.73 -24.67 14.30
CA HIS A 261 -33.77 -25.71 15.31
C HIS A 261 -34.08 -27.04 14.63
N ASN A 262 -33.08 -27.84 14.24
CA ASN A 262 -33.19 -29.30 14.35
C ASN A 262 -31.87 -30.06 14.12
N ALA A 263 -31.63 -31.02 15.02
CA ALA A 263 -30.79 -32.23 14.90
C ALA A 263 -29.26 -32.02 14.74
N GLN A 264 -28.35 -32.70 15.44
CA GLN A 264 -28.36 -33.78 16.43
C GLN A 264 -26.95 -33.84 17.05
N PRO A 265 -26.77 -34.39 18.27
CA PRO A 265 -25.45 -34.53 18.88
C PRO A 265 -24.71 -35.76 18.33
N LYS A 266 -23.71 -35.57 17.45
CA LYS A 266 -22.82 -36.65 17.01
C LYS A 266 -21.45 -36.58 17.67
N ARG A 267 -21.37 -37.34 18.78
CA ARG A 267 -20.25 -38.21 19.21
C ARG A 267 -18.82 -37.69 19.00
N ARG A 268 -18.28 -37.20 20.11
CA ARG A 268 -16.94 -37.49 20.65
C ARG A 268 -16.28 -38.70 19.96
N ARG A 269 -15.20 -38.47 19.23
CA ARG A 269 -14.18 -39.49 18.97
C ARG A 269 -12.86 -39.01 19.55
N GLU A 270 -12.40 -39.83 20.47
CA GLU A 270 -11.15 -39.76 21.20
C GLU A 270 -9.96 -40.00 20.27
N ALA A 271 -8.84 -39.40 20.67
CA ALA A 271 -7.46 -39.89 20.56
C ALA A 271 -7.00 -40.55 19.25
N SER A 272 -6.00 -39.93 18.62
CA SER A 272 -4.74 -40.65 18.40
C SER A 272 -3.59 -39.66 18.31
N GLY A 273 -2.65 -39.76 19.27
CA GLY A 273 -1.40 -39.02 19.23
C GLY A 273 -0.55 -39.48 18.06
N ARG A 274 -0.09 -38.54 17.24
CA ARG A 274 1.03 -38.75 16.33
C ARG A 274 2.24 -38.03 16.91
N ARG A 275 3.14 -38.82 17.51
CA ARG A 275 4.53 -38.42 17.77
C ARG A 275 5.16 -38.07 16.42
N ILE A 276 5.47 -36.79 16.23
CA ILE A 276 6.38 -36.35 15.18
C ILE A 276 7.79 -36.65 15.70
N ARG A 277 8.46 -37.64 15.11
CA ARG A 277 9.90 -37.85 15.26
C ARG A 277 10.59 -36.63 14.64
N MET A 278 11.36 -35.89 15.43
CA MET A 278 12.39 -35.00 14.91
C MET A 278 13.60 -35.87 14.62
N ASP A 279 13.82 -36.18 13.34
CA ASP A 279 15.09 -36.74 12.89
C ASP A 279 16.14 -35.61 12.90
N ASN A 280 17.25 -35.89 13.57
CA ASN A 280 18.41 -35.04 13.72
C ASN A 280 18.99 -34.67 12.34
N CYS A 281 18.85 -33.40 11.94
CA CYS A 281 19.59 -32.84 10.82
C CYS A 281 20.97 -32.38 11.32
N SER A 282 21.90 -33.33 11.45
CA SER A 282 23.32 -33.07 11.63
C SER A 282 23.92 -32.64 10.28
N GLY A 283 23.98 -31.33 10.03
CA GLY A 283 24.47 -30.86 8.74
C GLY A 283 24.52 -29.35 8.56
N CYS A 284 25.12 -28.62 9.51
CA CYS A 284 25.65 -27.27 9.25
C CYS A 284 26.92 -27.06 10.09
N GLN A 285 27.97 -27.78 9.68
CA GLN A 285 29.34 -27.42 10.03
C GLN A 285 29.87 -26.45 8.97
N GLN A 286 30.60 -25.44 9.45
CA GLN A 286 31.56 -24.60 8.73
C GLN A 286 30.97 -23.54 7.80
N LEU A 287 31.07 -22.28 8.23
CA LEU A 287 31.64 -21.16 7.47
C LEU A 287 31.63 -19.91 8.36
N PHE A 288 32.62 -19.81 9.25
CA PHE A 288 33.07 -18.53 9.79
C PHE A 288 34.52 -18.36 9.39
N GLY A 289 34.73 -17.66 8.29
CA GLY A 289 36.03 -17.18 7.84
C GLY A 289 36.40 -15.91 8.59
N HIS A 290 37.61 -15.92 9.15
CA HIS A 290 38.28 -14.79 9.76
C HIS A 290 38.39 -13.59 8.81
N TYR A 291 38.05 -12.40 9.31
CA TYR A 291 38.59 -11.15 8.78
C TYR A 291 39.52 -10.57 9.86
N HIS A 292 40.78 -10.43 9.47
CA HIS A 292 41.80 -9.59 10.11
C HIS A 292 41.64 -8.15 9.63
#